data_AF-A0A2P5Y378-F1
#
_entry.id   AF-A0A2P5Y378-F1
#
_cell.length_a   1.000
_cell.length_b   1.000
_cell.length_c   1.000
_cell.angle_alpha   90.00
_cell.angle_beta   90.00
_cell.angle_gamma   90.00
#
_symmetry.space_group_name_H-M   'P 1'
#
loop_
_entity.id
_entity.type
_entity.pdbx_description
1 polymer ?
#
loop_
_entity_poly.entity_id
_entity_poly.type
_entity_poly.pdbx_seq_one_letter_code
_entity_poly.pdbx_strand_id
1 'polypeptide(L)'
;MVMILGAVLFVQRLDGLIFDASNNKIVGELPLNIGHTCKCLKKFSLASDEFVGSIPTSFTDMVSLLKLNLSGNRLRGHIYLRDE
;
A
#
# COMPACT_ATOMS: atom_id res chain seq x y z
N MET A 1 13.14 15.77 7.14
CA MET A 1 12.47 15.83 8.45
C MET A 1 11.19 15.02 8.36
N VAL A 2 11.21 13.85 9.00
CA VAL A 2 10.19 12.81 8.97
C VAL A 2 8.98 13.22 9.81
N MET A 3 7.75 13.02 9.32
CA MET A 3 6.56 12.74 10.16
C MET A 3 5.45 12.03 9.37
N ILE A 4 5.72 10.91 8.71
CA ILE A 4 4.62 10.02 8.24
C ILE A 4 4.75 8.62 8.83
N LEU A 5 5.97 8.09 8.99
CA LEU A 5 6.16 6.76 9.58
C LEU A 5 5.82 6.67 11.08
N GLY A 6 6.00 7.75 11.85
CA GLY A 6 5.80 7.74 13.31
C GLY A 6 4.33 7.64 13.75
N ALA A 7 3.41 8.23 12.99
CA ALA A 7 1.97 8.18 13.31
C ALA A 7 1.36 6.81 12.97
N VAL A 8 1.96 6.05 12.05
CA VAL A 8 1.46 4.73 11.61
C VAL A 8 1.63 3.67 12.70
N LEU A 9 2.66 3.79 13.56
CA LEU A 9 2.94 2.82 14.63
C LEU A 9 1.93 2.84 15.79
N PHE A 10 1.14 3.92 15.96
CA PHE A 10 0.19 4.05 17.09
C PHE A 10 -1.23 3.57 16.80
N VAL A 11 -1.53 3.16 15.57
CA VAL A 11 -2.90 2.80 15.16
C VAL A 11 -3.10 1.28 15.19
N GLN A 12 -2.87 0.65 16.33
CA GLN A 12 -3.12 -0.79 16.50
C GLN A 12 -4.59 -1.14 16.78
N ARG A 13 -5.52 -0.18 16.72
CA ARG A 13 -6.94 -0.45 16.97
C ARG A 13 -7.92 0.54 16.31
N LEU A 14 -7.77 0.78 15.00
CA LEU A 14 -8.80 1.44 14.21
C LEU A 14 -9.29 0.52 13.10
N ASP A 15 -10.46 -0.06 13.32
CA ASP A 15 -11.27 -0.66 12.27
C ASP A 15 -11.62 0.41 11.23
N GLY A 16 -11.02 0.34 10.03
CA GLY A 16 -11.32 1.28 8.95
C GLY A 16 -10.20 2.22 8.55
N LEU A 17 -8.93 1.86 8.80
CA LEU A 17 -7.82 2.68 8.35
C LEU A 17 -7.77 2.74 6.81
N ILE A 18 -7.86 3.96 6.28
CA ILE A 18 -7.79 4.28 4.85
C ILE A 18 -6.50 5.05 4.64
N PHE A 19 -5.68 4.60 3.70
CA PHE A 19 -4.55 5.36 3.19
C PHE A 19 -4.80 5.70 1.73
N ASP A 20 -4.80 7.00 1.42
CA ASP A 20 -4.93 7.51 0.07
C ASP A 20 -3.86 8.58 -0.17
N ALA A 21 -2.94 8.30 -1.07
CA ALA A 21 -1.93 9.24 -1.54
C ALA A 21 -2.05 9.49 -3.05
N SER A 22 -3.22 9.20 -3.64
CA SER A 22 -3.43 9.31 -5.09
C SER A 22 -3.34 10.74 -5.64
N ASN A 23 -3.13 10.83 -6.95
CA ASN A 23 -3.06 12.06 -7.74
C ASN A 23 -1.92 13.00 -7.32
N ASN A 24 -0.74 12.42 -7.07
CA ASN A 24 0.47 13.17 -6.80
C ASN A 24 1.53 12.89 -7.88
N LYS A 25 2.78 13.26 -7.58
CA LYS A 25 3.95 12.95 -8.41
C LYS A 25 4.92 12.07 -7.62
N ILE A 26 4.39 11.12 -6.85
CA ILE A 26 5.23 10.25 -6.03
C ILE A 26 5.95 9.27 -6.95
N VAL A 27 7.27 9.22 -6.83
CA VAL A 27 8.16 8.37 -7.64
C VAL A 27 8.83 7.30 -6.77
N GLY A 28 9.27 6.22 -7.42
CA GLY A 28 10.05 5.16 -6.78
C GLY A 28 9.36 3.80 -6.84
N GLU A 29 9.91 2.84 -6.10
CA GLU A 29 9.37 1.49 -6.00
C GLU A 29 8.53 1.31 -4.73
N LEU A 30 7.60 0.35 -4.75
CA LEU A 30 6.85 -0.03 -3.57
C LEU A 30 7.77 -0.77 -2.57
N PRO A 31 7.77 -0.39 -1.28
CA PRO A 31 8.57 -1.09 -0.27
C PRO A 31 8.22 -2.58 -0.18
N LEU A 32 9.23 -3.46 -0.18
CA LEU A 32 9.02 -4.91 -0.16
C LEU A 32 8.24 -5.41 1.07
N ASN A 33 8.31 -4.69 2.18
CA ASN A 33 7.65 -5.04 3.46
C ASN A 33 6.31 -4.32 3.67
N ILE A 34 5.77 -3.63 2.67
CA ILE A 34 4.58 -2.76 2.83
C ILE A 34 3.39 -3.49 3.42
N GLY A 35 3.11 -4.73 3.01
CA GLY A 35 1.97 -5.45 3.56
C GLY A 35 2.18 -5.92 5.00
N HIS A 36 3.42 -6.15 5.43
CA HIS A 36 3.73 -6.42 6.84
C HIS A 36 3.48 -5.19 7.73
N THR A 37 3.73 -3.99 7.22
CA THR A 37 3.52 -2.73 7.96
C THR A 37 2.06 -2.31 7.95
N CYS A 38 1.35 -2.56 6.85
CA CYS A 38 0.01 -2.06 6.60
C CYS A 38 -1.10 -3.12 6.74
N LYS A 39 -0.87 -4.17 7.55
CA LYS A 39 -1.80 -5.30 7.73
C LYS A 39 -3.25 -4.92 8.03
N CYS A 40 -3.44 -3.80 8.73
CA CYS A 40 -4.74 -3.35 9.21
C CYS A 40 -5.46 -2.36 8.27
N LEU A 41 -4.87 -1.97 7.13
CA LEU A 41 -5.54 -1.06 6.18
C LEU A 41 -6.75 -1.74 5.56
N LYS A 42 -7.89 -1.05 5.54
CA LYS A 42 -9.10 -1.47 4.79
C LYS A 42 -9.11 -0.93 3.37
N LYS A 43 -8.51 0.23 3.12
CA LYS A 43 -8.35 0.78 1.77
C LYS A 43 -6.95 1.34 1.59
N PHE A 44 -6.35 1.05 0.44
CA PHE A 44 -5.05 1.56 0.07
C PHE A 44 -5.08 2.06 -1.38
N SER A 45 -4.81 3.35 -1.58
CA SER A 45 -4.79 4.00 -2.89
C SER A 45 -3.49 4.76 -3.09
N LEU A 46 -2.80 4.43 -4.18
CA LEU A 46 -1.63 5.13 -4.73
C LEU A 46 -1.88 5.49 -6.20
N ALA A 47 -3.15 5.70 -6.57
CA ALA A 47 -3.53 5.86 -7.97
C ALA A 47 -2.98 7.16 -8.57
N SER A 48 -2.70 7.16 -9.87
CA SER A 48 -2.24 8.33 -10.62
C SER A 48 -0.96 8.96 -10.03
N ASP A 49 0.03 8.10 -9.77
CA ASP A 49 1.38 8.47 -9.36
C ASP A 49 2.42 7.93 -10.37
N GLU A 50 3.70 7.99 -10.04
CA GLU A 50 4.81 7.54 -10.89
C GLU A 50 5.56 6.34 -10.30
N PHE A 51 4.88 5.48 -9.53
CA PHE A 51 5.49 4.26 -9.00
C PHE A 51 5.93 3.30 -10.13
N VAL A 52 7.11 2.71 -9.99
CA VAL A 52 7.73 1.77 -10.93
C VAL A 52 8.03 0.43 -10.25
N GLY A 53 8.49 -0.56 -11.03
CA GLY A 53 8.86 -1.88 -10.51
C GLY A 53 7.67 -2.84 -10.35
N SER A 54 7.82 -3.86 -9.53
CA SER A 54 6.80 -4.89 -9.30
C SER A 54 5.95 -4.62 -8.07
N ILE A 55 4.72 -5.14 -8.06
CA ILE A 55 3.90 -5.22 -6.85
C ILE A 55 4.54 -6.25 -5.90
N PRO A 56 4.99 -5.87 -4.70
CA PRO A 56 5.57 -6.79 -3.72
C PRO A 56 4.61 -7.91 -3.36
N THR A 57 5.15 -9.13 -3.18
CA THR A 57 4.37 -10.28 -2.69
C THR A 57 3.74 -10.00 -1.32
N SER A 58 4.37 -9.17 -0.47
CA SER A 58 3.85 -8.86 0.86
C SER A 58 2.45 -8.23 0.86
N PHE A 59 1.94 -7.73 -0.27
CA PHE A 59 0.53 -7.31 -0.37
C PHE A 59 -0.46 -8.41 0.04
N THR A 60 -0.09 -9.70 -0.07
CA THR A 60 -0.89 -10.82 0.43
C THR A 60 -1.06 -10.81 1.95
N ASP A 61 -0.17 -10.13 2.68
CA ASP A 61 -0.20 -10.02 4.14
C ASP A 61 -1.14 -8.91 4.64
N MET A 62 -1.72 -8.11 3.73
CA MET A 62 -2.68 -7.06 4.06
C MET A 62 -4.07 -7.65 4.35
N VAL A 63 -4.17 -8.42 5.44
CA VAL A 63 -5.32 -9.27 5.77
C VAL A 63 -6.65 -8.52 5.93
N SER A 64 -6.62 -7.22 6.24
CA SER A 64 -7.83 -6.40 6.40
C SER A 64 -8.23 -5.63 5.13
N LEU A 65 -7.49 -5.76 4.03
CA LEU A 65 -7.64 -4.93 2.84
C LEU A 65 -8.90 -5.30 2.05
N LEU A 66 -9.77 -4.30 1.87
CA LEU A 66 -11.03 -4.43 1.12
C LEU A 66 -10.97 -3.73 -0.24
N LYS A 67 -10.12 -2.71 -0.39
CA LYS A 67 -9.93 -1.99 -1.65
C LYS A 67 -8.47 -1.64 -1.85
N LEU A 68 -7.94 -2.00 -3.02
CA LEU A 68 -6.62 -1.61 -3.49
C LEU A 68 -6.75 -0.86 -4.80
N ASN A 69 -6.14 0.33 -4.90
CA ASN A 69 -6.05 1.07 -6.14
C ASN A 69 -4.61 1.50 -6.43
N LEU A 70 -4.02 0.90 -7.46
CA LEU A 70 -2.67 1.21 -7.96
C LEU A 70 -2.70 1.71 -9.41
N SER A 71 -3.88 2.04 -9.94
CA SER A 71 -4.06 2.43 -11.34
C SER A 71 -3.29 3.70 -11.69
N GLY A 72 -2.86 3.85 -12.94
CA GLY A 72 -2.20 5.08 -13.38
C GLY A 72 -0.73 5.21 -12.93
N ASN A 73 -0.12 4.12 -12.46
CA ASN A 73 1.32 4.00 -12.21
C ASN A 73 2.05 3.29 -13.37
N ARG A 74 3.37 3.16 -13.24
CA ARG A 74 4.25 2.41 -14.16
C ARG A 74 4.68 1.05 -13.59
N LEU A 75 3.85 0.47 -12.72
CA LEU A 75 4.05 -0.84 -12.13
C LEU A 75 3.94 -1.95 -13.19
N ARG A 76 4.71 -3.02 -13.04
CA ARG A 76 4.80 -4.18 -13.96
C ARG A 76 4.85 -5.49 -13.17
N GLY A 77 4.75 -6.63 -13.86
CA GLY A 77 4.87 -7.95 -13.24
C GLY A 77 3.54 -8.54 -12.77
N HIS A 78 3.61 -9.50 -11.84
CA HIS A 78 2.47 -10.30 -11.40
C HIS A 78 1.74 -9.68 -10.21
N ILE A 79 0.43 -9.93 -10.14
CA ILE A 79 -0.36 -9.74 -8.93
C ILE A 79 -0.37 -11.06 -8.19
N TYR A 80 0.07 -11.05 -6.94
CA TYR A 80 0.01 -12.20 -6.06
C TYR A 80 -1.34 -12.22 -5.37
N LEU A 81 -2.09 -13.30 -5.56
CA LEU A 81 -3.33 -13.55 -4.84
C LEU A 81 -3.01 -14.31 -3.57
N ARG A 82 -3.80 -14.07 -2.52
CA ARG A 82 -3.75 -14.90 -1.32
C ARG A 82 -4.45 -16.22 -1.66
N ASP A 83 -3.71 -17.33 -1.60
CA ASP A 83 -4.32 -18.65 -1.55
C ASP A 83 -4.97 -18.80 -0.16
N GLU A 84 -6.25 -19.15 -0.12
CA GLU A 84 -7.02 -19.31 1.13
C GLU A 84 -6.54 -20.49 1.99
#